data_AF-A0AAE9UNI1-F1
#
_entry.id   AF-A0AAE9UNI1-F1
#
_cell.length_a   1.000
_cell.length_b   1.000
_cell.length_c   1.000
_cell.angle_alpha   90.00
_cell.angle_beta   90.00
_cell.angle_gamma   90.00
#
_symmetry.space_group_name_H-M   'P 1'
#
loop_
_entity.id
_entity.type
_entity.pdbx_description
1 polymer ?
#
loop_
_entity_poly.entity_id
_entity_poly.type
_entity_poly.pdbx_seq_one_letter_code
_entity_poly.pdbx_strand_id
1 'polypeptide(L)'
;MVRDMLTEIFSLLRQDDVLNKIKIKSFERPESLKKQDTSIVIIPITPPVQATFASDKPLQKKFIYQINVESIDRLECKKIHSIIEQIFWDIDFSQWDTGLERYDRDTNRYFETRTYKGYSQLNENY
;
A
#
# COMPACT_ATOMS: atom_id res chain seq x y z
N MET A 1 -22.05 3.49 -8.57
CA MET A 1 -21.24 3.45 -7.33
C MET A 1 -19.82 3.76 -7.75
N VAL A 2 -19.16 4.75 -7.13
CA VAL A 2 -17.78 5.11 -7.45
C VAL A 2 -16.87 4.01 -6.89
N ARG A 3 -15.98 3.42 -7.69
CA ARG A 3 -14.99 2.45 -7.21
C ARG A 3 -13.81 3.21 -6.63
N ASP A 4 -13.21 2.67 -5.56
CA ASP A 4 -12.06 3.27 -4.90
C ASP A 4 -10.97 2.21 -4.72
N MET A 5 -9.84 2.41 -5.40
CA MET A 5 -8.72 1.46 -5.38
C MET A 5 -8.10 1.36 -3.99
N LEU A 6 -8.15 2.41 -3.16
CA LEU A 6 -7.66 2.35 -1.79
C LEU A 6 -8.49 1.37 -0.95
N THR A 7 -9.81 1.41 -1.09
CA THR A 7 -10.74 0.46 -0.43
C THR A 7 -10.55 -0.96 -0.94
N GLU A 8 -10.31 -1.15 -2.24
CA GLU A 8 -10.01 -2.46 -2.83
C GLU A 8 -8.70 -3.04 -2.26
N ILE A 9 -7.60 -2.27 -2.28
CA ILE A 9 -6.32 -2.67 -1.67
C ILE A 9 -6.49 -3.01 -0.18
N PHE A 10 -7.17 -2.15 0.58
CA PHE A 10 -7.42 -2.41 2.00
C PHE A 10 -8.15 -3.74 2.23
N SER A 11 -9.16 -4.01 1.41
CA SER A 11 -9.95 -5.25 1.50
C SER A 11 -9.12 -6.48 1.15
N LEU A 12 -8.26 -6.39 0.13
CA LEU A 12 -7.33 -7.45 -0.26
C LEU A 12 -6.32 -7.77 0.85
N LEU A 13 -5.68 -6.73 1.42
CA LEU A 13 -4.76 -6.93 2.53
C LEU A 13 -5.44 -7.54 3.76
N ARG A 14 -6.75 -7.34 3.95
CA ARG A 14 -7.52 -7.94 5.05
C ARG A 14 -7.92 -9.39 4.83
N GLN A 15 -7.82 -9.90 3.61
CA GLN A 15 -8.10 -11.31 3.31
C GLN A 15 -6.91 -12.22 3.62
N ASP A 16 -5.70 -11.68 3.69
CA ASP A 16 -4.50 -12.44 4.06
C ASP A 16 -4.48 -12.81 5.56
N ASP A 17 -4.15 -14.06 5.86
CA ASP A 17 -4.16 -14.64 7.21
C ASP A 17 -3.16 -13.99 8.19
N VAL A 18 -2.06 -13.44 7.67
CA VAL A 18 -1.02 -12.77 8.47
C VAL A 18 -1.39 -11.29 8.63
N LEU A 19 -1.67 -10.62 7.52
CA LEU A 19 -1.93 -9.17 7.50
C LEU A 19 -3.24 -8.80 8.21
N ASN A 20 -4.24 -9.69 8.23
CA ASN A 20 -5.51 -9.42 8.92
C ASN A 20 -5.36 -9.21 10.43
N LYS A 21 -4.30 -9.74 11.04
CA LYS A 21 -3.98 -9.58 12.47
C LYS A 21 -3.28 -8.26 12.78
N ILE A 22 -2.79 -7.57 11.75
CA ILE A 22 -2.04 -6.32 11.87
C ILE A 22 -3.01 -5.14 11.74
N LYS A 23 -2.70 -4.03 12.42
CA LYS A 23 -3.49 -2.81 12.26
C LYS A 23 -3.10 -2.13 10.94
N ILE A 24 -4.06 -2.12 10.00
CA ILE A 24 -3.98 -1.43 8.71
C ILE A 24 -4.83 -0.15 8.78
N LYS A 25 -4.28 0.99 8.36
CA LYS A 25 -5.00 2.28 8.18
C LYS A 25 -4.49 2.97 6.90
N SER A 26 -5.23 3.95 6.41
CA SER A 26 -4.78 4.86 5.35
C SER A 26 -4.21 6.16 5.93
N PHE A 27 -3.31 6.79 5.16
CA PHE A 27 -2.67 8.10 5.42
C PHE A 27 -1.71 8.17 6.61
N GLU A 28 -2.08 7.60 7.76
CA GLU A 28 -1.33 7.73 9.00
C GLU A 28 -1.41 6.47 9.87
N ARG A 29 -0.37 6.25 10.69
CA ARG A 29 -0.41 5.24 11.75
C ARG A 29 -1.42 5.69 12.81
N PRO A 30 -2.34 4.83 13.29
CA PRO A 30 -3.28 5.21 14.33
C PRO A 30 -2.58 5.64 15.62
N GLU A 31 -2.91 6.80 16.17
CA GLU A 31 -2.34 7.31 17.43
C GLU A 31 -2.64 6.41 18.63
N SER A 32 -3.76 5.70 18.61
CA SER A 32 -4.17 4.76 19.66
C SER A 32 -3.37 3.47 19.69
N LEU A 33 -2.53 3.21 18.67
CA LEU A 33 -1.76 1.99 18.56
C LEU A 33 -0.51 2.07 19.47
N LYS A 34 -0.23 1.01 20.23
CA LYS A 34 0.92 1.04 21.16
C LYS A 34 2.22 1.14 20.38
N LYS A 35 3.27 1.65 21.03
CA LYS A 35 4.58 1.83 20.38
C LYS A 35 5.19 0.51 19.90
N GLN A 36 4.92 -0.58 20.60
CA GLN A 36 5.43 -1.91 20.28
C GLN A 36 4.64 -2.67 19.19
N ASP A 37 3.45 -2.20 18.84
CA ASP A 37 2.58 -2.95 17.92
C ASP A 37 3.01 -2.72 16.46
N THR A 38 2.97 -3.76 15.65
CA THR A 38 3.21 -3.66 14.21
C THR A 38 2.05 -2.95 13.50
N SER A 39 2.35 -2.12 12.50
CA SER A 39 1.32 -1.45 11.68
C SER A 39 1.65 -1.40 10.21
N ILE A 40 0.59 -1.35 9.39
CA ILE A 40 0.67 -1.09 7.96
C ILE A 40 -0.11 0.20 7.66
N VAL A 41 0.49 1.12 6.91
CA VAL A 41 -0.17 2.34 6.46
C VAL A 41 -0.15 2.38 4.93
N ILE A 42 -1.32 2.58 4.32
CA ILE A 42 -1.48 2.73 2.87
C ILE A 42 -1.61 4.23 2.56
N ILE A 43 -0.70 4.77 1.76
CA ILE A 43 -0.66 6.20 1.42
C ILE A 43 -0.80 6.35 -0.10
N PRO A 44 -1.90 6.91 -0.62
CA PRO A 44 -1.97 7.33 -2.02
C PRO A 44 -0.96 8.47 -2.24
N ILE A 45 0.02 8.27 -3.12
CA ILE A 45 1.03 9.30 -3.43
C ILE A 45 0.42 10.40 -4.30
N THR A 46 -0.43 10.00 -5.25
CA THR A 46 -1.17 10.93 -6.12
C THR A 46 -2.62 10.47 -6.23
N PRO A 47 -3.56 11.41 -6.48
CA PRO A 47 -4.90 11.02 -6.91
C PRO A 47 -4.86 10.14 -8.17
N PRO A 48 -5.92 9.35 -8.44
CA PRO A 48 -6.04 8.58 -9.68
C PRO A 48 -5.89 9.48 -10.90
N VAL A 49 -4.90 9.19 -11.75
CA VAL A 49 -4.59 9.98 -12.94
C VAL A 49 -4.97 9.21 -14.20
N GLN A 50 -5.51 9.91 -15.20
CA GLN A 50 -5.82 9.31 -16.49
C GLN A 50 -4.56 8.71 -17.14
N ALA A 51 -4.71 7.53 -17.69
CA ALA A 51 -3.66 6.80 -18.39
C ALA A 51 -4.28 6.04 -19.57
N THR A 52 -3.45 5.78 -20.59
CA THR A 52 -3.83 5.03 -21.80
C THR A 52 -5.02 5.67 -22.53
N PHE A 53 -4.79 6.32 -23.67
CA PHE A 53 -5.82 7.13 -24.32
C PHE A 53 -6.23 6.54 -25.67
N ALA A 54 -7.54 6.57 -25.96
CA ALA A 54 -8.09 6.42 -27.30
C ALA A 54 -8.60 7.79 -27.76
N SER A 55 -7.79 8.49 -28.56
CA SER A 55 -7.96 9.93 -28.84
C SER A 55 -7.97 10.71 -27.51
N ASP A 56 -8.97 11.56 -27.26
CA ASP A 56 -9.06 12.33 -26.02
C ASP A 56 -9.77 11.57 -24.88
N LYS A 57 -10.11 10.30 -25.08
CA LYS A 57 -10.81 9.48 -24.07
C LYS A 57 -9.82 8.61 -23.30
N PRO A 58 -9.72 8.78 -21.97
CA PRO A 58 -8.90 7.90 -21.14
C PRO A 58 -9.54 6.51 -21.05
N LEU A 59 -8.74 5.47 -21.20
CA LEU A 59 -9.14 4.07 -21.09
C LEU A 59 -8.78 3.48 -19.72
N GLN A 60 -7.82 4.07 -18.98
CA GLN A 60 -7.41 3.57 -17.67
C GLN A 60 -7.17 4.71 -16.68
N LYS A 61 -7.12 4.35 -15.40
CA LYS A 61 -6.58 5.17 -14.32
C LYS A 61 -5.27 4.54 -13.83
N LYS A 62 -4.24 5.36 -13.67
CA LYS A 62 -2.98 4.99 -13.00
C LYS A 62 -3.06 5.37 -11.53
N PHE A 63 -2.61 4.47 -10.68
CA PHE A 63 -2.54 4.64 -9.23
C PHE A 63 -1.11 4.48 -8.75
N ILE A 64 -0.74 5.24 -7.72
CA ILE A 64 0.55 5.12 -7.05
C ILE A 64 0.30 5.12 -5.53
N TYR A 65 0.67 4.03 -4.88
CA TYR A 65 0.52 3.85 -3.43
C TYR A 65 1.87 3.58 -2.78
N GLN A 66 2.14 4.24 -1.67
CA GLN A 66 3.20 3.87 -0.75
C GLN A 66 2.62 3.01 0.37
N ILE A 67 3.31 1.92 0.69
CA ILE A 67 3.03 1.06 1.83
C ILE A 67 4.12 1.29 2.86
N ASN A 68 3.73 1.70 4.06
CA ASN A 68 4.63 1.83 5.20
C ASN A 68 4.38 0.69 6.17
N VAL A 69 5.44 0.01 6.58
CA VAL A 69 5.41 -1.00 7.62
C VAL A 69 6.30 -0.55 8.77
N GLU A 70 5.73 -0.58 9.97
CA GLU A 70 6.43 -0.25 11.22
C GLU A 70 6.38 -1.45 12.16
N SER A 71 7.53 -1.90 12.66
CA SER A 71 7.65 -2.93 13.69
C SER A 71 8.88 -2.69 14.59
N ILE A 72 8.89 -3.30 15.77
CA ILE A 72 10.08 -3.44 16.62
C ILE A 72 11.09 -4.46 16.06
N ASP A 73 10.67 -5.35 15.15
CA ASP A 73 11.52 -6.34 14.49
C ASP A 73 11.66 -6.02 12.99
N ARG A 74 12.91 -5.79 12.57
CA ARG A 74 13.27 -5.53 11.18
C ARG A 74 12.88 -6.67 10.23
N LEU A 75 13.01 -7.92 10.67
CA LEU A 75 12.69 -9.08 9.83
C LEU A 75 11.18 -9.25 9.65
N GLU A 76 10.39 -8.81 10.62
CA GLU A 76 8.93 -8.76 10.49
C GLU A 76 8.51 -7.79 9.38
N CYS A 77 9.12 -6.60 9.30
CA CYS A 77 8.87 -5.66 8.20
C CYS A 77 9.12 -6.29 6.82
N LYS A 78 10.23 -7.02 6.67
CA LYS A 78 10.57 -7.69 5.40
C LYS A 78 9.58 -8.78 5.03
N LYS A 79 9.13 -9.58 6.01
CA LYS A 79 8.12 -10.62 5.80
C LYS A 79 6.79 -10.02 5.35
N ILE A 80 6.34 -8.97 6.04
CA ILE A 80 5.08 -8.27 5.71
C ILE A 80 5.15 -7.70 4.30
N HIS A 81 6.23 -6.99 3.96
CA HIS A 81 6.40 -6.45 2.62
C HIS A 81 6.44 -7.52 1.53
N SER A 82 7.06 -8.68 1.81
CA SER A 82 7.06 -9.80 0.86
C SER A 82 5.66 -10.36 0.60
N ILE A 83 4.77 -10.38 1.60
CA ILE A 83 3.38 -10.81 1.43
C ILE A 83 2.61 -9.76 0.62
N ILE A 84 2.76 -8.48 0.98
CA ILE A 84 2.11 -7.36 0.28
C ILE A 84 2.54 -7.31 -1.18
N GLU A 85 3.82 -7.53 -1.48
CA GLU A 85 4.34 -7.57 -2.84
C GLU A 85 3.64 -8.63 -3.70
N GLN A 86 3.43 -9.84 -3.17
CA GLN A 86 2.69 -10.89 -3.87
C GLN A 86 1.22 -10.51 -4.11
N ILE A 87 0.53 -9.99 -3.10
CA ILE A 87 -0.86 -9.52 -3.24
C ILE A 87 -0.96 -8.43 -4.31
N PHE A 88 0.03 -7.53 -4.37
CA PHE A 88 0.07 -6.46 -5.37
C PHE A 88 0.35 -7.00 -6.78
N TRP A 89 1.23 -7.99 -6.93
CA TRP A 89 1.45 -8.66 -8.21
C TRP A 89 0.19 -9.33 -8.75
N ASP A 90 -0.61 -9.96 -7.89
CA ASP A 90 -1.87 -10.63 -8.27
C ASP A 90 -2.93 -9.66 -8.82
N ILE A 91 -2.79 -8.34 -8.55
CA ILE A 91 -3.67 -7.29 -9.05
C ILE A 91 -2.97 -6.35 -10.05
N ASP A 92 -1.91 -6.82 -10.71
CA ASP A 92 -1.15 -6.08 -11.73
C ASP A 92 -0.48 -4.79 -11.22
N PHE A 93 -0.18 -4.72 -9.93
CA PHE A 93 0.69 -3.68 -9.37
C PHE A 93 2.15 -4.14 -9.38
N SER A 94 3.05 -3.21 -9.67
CA SER A 94 4.50 -3.44 -9.68
C SER A 94 5.21 -2.44 -8.77
N GLN A 95 6.30 -2.84 -8.13
CA GLN A 95 7.15 -1.91 -7.38
C GLN A 95 7.68 -0.81 -8.32
N TRP A 96 7.53 0.45 -7.91
CA TRP A 96 7.90 1.63 -8.69
C TRP A 96 9.23 2.25 -8.24
N ASP A 97 9.54 2.18 -6.93
CA ASP A 97 10.76 2.74 -6.36
C ASP A 97 11.31 1.86 -5.22
N THR A 98 12.59 2.06 -4.92
CA THR A 98 13.41 1.40 -3.91
C THR A 98 12.95 1.63 -2.47
N GLY A 99 12.16 2.68 -2.20
CA GLY A 99 11.57 2.91 -0.87
C GLY A 99 12.59 3.37 0.18
N LEU A 100 12.25 3.24 1.46
CA LEU A 100 13.10 3.64 2.61
C LEU A 100 13.10 2.55 3.68
N GLU A 101 14.27 2.07 4.10
CA GLU A 101 14.46 1.27 5.32
C GLU A 101 15.21 2.13 6.35
N ARG A 102 14.61 2.36 7.53
CA ARG A 102 15.21 3.18 8.60
C ARG A 102 14.85 2.65 9.98
N TYR A 103 15.75 2.79 10.95
CA TYR A 103 15.41 2.70 12.37
C TYR A 103 15.12 4.10 12.93
N ASP A 104 13.94 4.28 13.52
CA ASP A 104 13.54 5.49 14.21
C ASP A 104 13.83 5.38 15.71
N ARG A 105 14.73 6.25 16.20
CA ARG A 105 15.20 6.25 17.60
C ARG A 105 14.16 6.83 18.56
N ASP A 106 13.29 7.72 18.10
CA ASP A 106 12.29 8.37 18.96
C ASP A 106 11.15 7.39 19.30
N THR A 107 10.88 6.49 18.38
CA THR A 107 9.83 5.47 18.50
C THR A 107 10.36 4.07 18.82
N ASN A 108 11.67 3.85 18.67
CA ASN A 108 12.34 2.55 18.75
C ASN A 108 11.73 1.50 17.81
N ARG A 109 11.51 1.89 16.55
CA ARG A 109 10.91 1.04 15.52
C ARG A 109 11.69 1.05 14.23
N TYR A 110 11.67 -0.07 13.53
CA TYR A 110 12.00 -0.15 12.13
C TYR A 110 10.83 0.35 11.30
N PHE A 111 11.14 1.20 10.33
CA PHE A 111 10.24 1.80 9.37
C PHE A 111 10.72 1.40 7.98
N GLU A 112 9.92 0.62 7.26
CA GLU A 112 10.20 0.23 5.87
C GLU A 112 9.06 0.71 4.97
N THR A 113 9.39 1.42 3.89
CA THR A 113 8.42 1.86 2.88
C THR A 113 8.71 1.24 1.53
N ARG A 114 7.65 0.96 0.76
CA ARG A 114 7.73 0.57 -0.65
C ARG A 114 6.63 1.27 -1.44
N THR A 115 6.93 1.64 -2.67
CA THR A 115 5.97 2.30 -3.55
C THR A 115 5.59 1.36 -4.68
N TYR A 116 4.29 1.24 -4.96
CA TYR A 116 3.74 0.43 -6.02
C TYR A 116 2.91 1.28 -6.98
N LYS A 117 3.00 0.93 -8.27
CA LYS A 117 2.17 1.47 -9.34
C LYS A 117 1.30 0.37 -9.91
N GLY A 118 0.04 0.69 -10.16
CA GLY A 118 -0.88 -0.15 -10.93
C GLY A 118 -1.80 0.68 -11.81
N TYR A 119 -2.63 -0.01 -12.58
CA TYR A 119 -3.62 0.57 -13.48
C TYR A 119 -4.98 -0.09 -13.26
N SER A 120 -6.07 0.64 -13.50
CA SER A 120 -7.40 0.04 -13.56
C SER A 120 -7.52 -0.89 -14.77
N GLN A 121 -8.53 -1.77 -14.76
CA GLN A 121 -8.93 -2.41 -16.01
C GLN A 121 -9.48 -1.35 -16.99
N LEU A 122 -9.56 -1.73 -18.26
CA LEU A 122 -10.02 -0.84 -19.32
C LEU A 122 -11.47 -0.39 -19.06
N ASN A 123 -11.69 0.92 -19.18
CA ASN A 123 -12.98 1.60 -19.06
C ASN A 123 -13.63 1.48 -17.67
N GLU A 124 -12.87 1.14 -16.62
CA GLU A 124 -13.37 1.16 -15.25
C GLU A 124 -13.45 2.59 -14.68
N ASN A 125 -14.53 2.85 -13.95
CA ASN A 125 -14.79 4.15 -13.33
C ASN A 125 -14.30 4.15 -11.87
N TYR A 126 -13.07 4.66 -11.68
CA TYR A 126 -12.47 5.07 -10.40
C TYR A 126 -12.37 6.59 -10.30
#